data_AF-A0A1Y5RLT2-F1
#
_entry.id   AF-A0A1Y5RLT2-F1
#
_cell.length_a   1.000
_cell.length_b   1.000
_cell.length_c   1.000
_cell.angle_alpha   90.00
_cell.angle_beta   90.00
_cell.angle_gamma   90.00
#
_symmetry.space_group_name_H-M   'P 1'
#
loop_
_entity.id
_entity.type
_entity.pdbx_description
1 polymer ?
#
loop_
_entity_poly.entity_id
_entity_poly.type
_entity_poly.pdbx_seq_one_letter_code
_entity_poly.pdbx_strand_id
1 'polypeptide(L)'
;MRLPIDCTPGETCYIQNYVDTDPGPGAADFTCAPLSYDGHKGTDFALPSRAALSPDVAVLAAAPGVVRGIRDGVPDQSQQTPNAPDVSGIECGNGVVIDHGDGWETQYCHLKQGSITVQSGQRVGAGTRLGAVGLSGATEFPHLHLSLRHEGAVIDPFNPDGMIACGTDAPQTLWETPPAYDAGGLIAAGFSAAIPSFDDIKAGTAAAQALPATAPALVLWGYAFGAQAGDSLQLRLTGPSGDILRQTVPLERTQAQLFRAIGKRGTDWAVGAYSGTVEMWRDGAQIDSLTIALTITP
;
A
#
# COMPACT_ATOMS: atom_id res chain seq x y z
N MET A 1 2.49 17.00 -12.74
CA MET A 1 1.53 15.91 -12.51
C MET A 1 0.99 16.00 -11.10
N ARG A 2 -0.30 15.74 -10.89
CA ARG A 2 -0.96 15.68 -9.58
C ARG A 2 -1.11 14.24 -9.12
N LEU A 3 -1.30 14.05 -7.81
CA LEU A 3 -1.56 12.73 -7.22
C LEU A 3 -2.73 12.04 -7.96
N PRO A 4 -2.56 10.81 -8.45
CA PRO A 4 -3.53 10.15 -9.33
C PRO A 4 -4.63 9.41 -8.57
N ILE A 5 -4.76 9.65 -7.26
CA ILE A 5 -5.62 8.90 -6.35
C ILE A 5 -6.16 9.84 -5.27
N ASP A 6 -7.44 9.69 -4.93
CA ASP A 6 -8.11 10.43 -3.85
C ASP A 6 -7.90 9.75 -2.51
N CYS A 7 -6.65 9.82 -2.03
CA CYS A 7 -6.21 9.37 -0.72
C CYS A 7 -5.04 10.24 -0.26
N THR A 8 -4.65 10.09 1.00
CA THR A 8 -3.52 10.81 1.59
C THR A 8 -2.39 9.81 1.84
N PRO A 9 -1.30 9.81 1.04
CA PRO A 9 -0.14 8.96 1.28
C PRO A 9 0.42 9.17 2.69
N GLY A 10 0.67 8.07 3.41
CA GLY A 10 1.11 8.06 4.81
C GLY A 10 -0.05 8.08 5.82
N GLU A 11 -1.29 8.31 5.39
CA GLU A 11 -2.46 8.31 6.29
C GLU A 11 -3.52 7.29 5.88
N THR A 12 -4.03 7.37 4.64
CA THR A 12 -5.12 6.51 4.15
C THR A 12 -4.71 5.61 2.98
N CYS A 13 -3.52 5.82 2.44
CA CYS A 13 -2.85 4.99 1.45
C CYS A 13 -1.33 5.12 1.60
N TYR A 14 -0.57 4.34 0.86
CA TYR A 14 0.89 4.35 0.89
C TYR A 14 1.44 3.96 -0.48
N ILE A 15 2.70 4.26 -0.75
CA ILE A 15 3.37 3.76 -1.95
C ILE A 15 4.00 2.41 -1.63
N GLN A 16 3.51 1.35 -2.27
CA GLN A 16 4.01 -0.01 -2.04
C GLN A 16 5.25 -0.32 -2.90
N ASN A 17 5.30 0.19 -4.12
CA ASN A 17 6.41 0.00 -5.06
C ASN A 17 6.61 1.28 -5.90
N TYR A 18 7.87 1.64 -6.14
CA TYR A 18 8.28 2.64 -7.12
C TYR A 18 8.72 1.99 -8.43
N VAL A 19 9.01 2.80 -9.45
CA VAL A 19 9.56 2.30 -10.71
C VAL A 19 10.90 1.63 -10.45
N ASP A 20 11.15 0.51 -11.12
CA ASP A 20 12.44 -0.15 -11.09
C ASP A 20 13.46 0.62 -11.94
N THR A 21 14.48 1.14 -11.28
CA THR A 21 15.58 1.89 -11.90
C THR A 21 16.81 1.03 -12.19
N ASP A 22 16.86 -0.20 -11.69
CA ASP A 22 17.96 -1.16 -11.93
C ASP A 22 17.43 -2.57 -12.25
N PRO A 23 16.87 -2.79 -13.47
CA PRO A 23 16.30 -4.07 -13.85
C PRO A 23 17.26 -5.25 -13.70
N GLY A 24 16.83 -6.25 -12.93
CA GLY A 24 17.60 -7.44 -12.58
C GLY A 24 17.49 -7.79 -11.09
N PRO A 25 18.35 -8.70 -10.58
CA PRO A 25 18.33 -9.10 -9.17
C PRO A 25 18.60 -7.97 -8.16
N GLY A 26 19.07 -6.81 -8.64
CA GLY A 26 19.34 -5.61 -7.86
C GLY A 26 18.20 -4.59 -7.84
N ALA A 27 17.01 -4.94 -8.36
CA ALA A 27 15.86 -4.04 -8.51
C ALA A 27 15.70 -3.05 -7.36
N ALA A 28 15.65 -1.77 -7.72
CA ALA A 28 15.72 -0.68 -6.78
C ALA A 28 14.87 0.51 -7.23
N ASP A 29 14.32 1.22 -6.26
CA ASP A 29 13.66 2.51 -6.51
C ASP A 29 14.69 3.61 -6.84
N PHE A 30 14.19 4.80 -7.17
CA PHE A 30 15.02 5.96 -7.52
C PHE A 30 15.99 6.42 -6.42
N THR A 31 15.83 5.94 -5.19
CA THR A 31 16.74 6.21 -4.08
C THR A 31 17.77 5.11 -3.85
N CYS A 32 17.77 4.07 -4.69
CA CYS A 32 18.52 2.83 -4.56
C CYS A 32 18.06 1.92 -3.40
N ALA A 33 16.84 2.12 -2.90
CA ALA A 33 16.27 1.27 -1.85
C ALA A 33 15.42 0.15 -2.47
N PRO A 34 15.15 -0.94 -1.72
CA PRO A 34 14.52 -2.14 -2.27
C PRO A 34 12.99 -2.05 -2.39
N LEU A 35 12.39 -0.85 -2.41
CA LEU A 35 10.94 -0.69 -2.56
C LEU A 35 10.50 -0.70 -4.03
N SER A 36 10.91 -1.76 -4.72
CA SER A 36 10.59 -2.08 -6.11
C SER A 36 10.76 -3.59 -6.33
N TYR A 37 10.54 -4.06 -7.56
CA TYR A 37 10.85 -5.42 -7.98
C TYR A 37 11.23 -5.46 -9.46
N ASP A 38 11.91 -6.52 -9.88
CA ASP A 38 12.49 -6.64 -11.22
C ASP A 38 11.47 -6.38 -12.33
N GLY A 39 11.74 -5.34 -13.12
CA GLY A 39 10.92 -4.93 -14.25
C GLY A 39 9.63 -4.22 -13.89
N HIS A 40 9.49 -3.67 -12.67
CA HIS A 40 8.34 -2.85 -12.29
C HIS A 40 8.34 -1.50 -13.03
N LYS A 41 7.23 -1.18 -13.73
CA LYS A 41 7.16 -0.06 -14.71
C LYS A 41 6.27 1.10 -14.27
N GLY A 42 5.95 1.18 -12.98
CA GLY A 42 5.05 2.20 -12.48
C GLY A 42 5.23 2.46 -10.99
N THR A 43 4.33 3.28 -10.45
CA THR A 43 4.21 3.52 -9.01
C THR A 43 2.89 2.93 -8.51
N ASP A 44 2.95 2.15 -7.44
CA ASP A 44 1.80 1.49 -6.82
C ASP A 44 1.31 2.26 -5.60
N PHE A 45 0.17 2.94 -5.74
CA PHE A 45 -0.52 3.61 -4.63
C PHE A 45 -1.52 2.62 -4.01
N ALA A 46 -1.15 2.06 -2.86
CA ALA A 46 -1.84 0.97 -2.21
C ALA A 46 -2.79 1.42 -1.10
N LEU A 47 -3.91 0.72 -0.96
CA LEU A 47 -4.81 0.85 0.19
C LEU A 47 -4.42 -0.13 1.30
N PRO A 48 -4.75 0.17 2.57
CA PRO A 48 -4.28 -0.62 3.71
C PRO A 48 -4.87 -2.04 3.77
N SER A 49 -6.02 -2.27 3.14
CA SER A 49 -6.68 -3.60 3.14
C SER A 49 -7.77 -3.71 2.08
N ARG A 50 -8.28 -4.93 1.87
CA ARG A 50 -9.47 -5.17 1.04
C ARG A 50 -10.72 -4.45 1.54
N ALA A 51 -10.88 -4.28 2.86
CA ALA A 51 -11.99 -3.52 3.43
C ALA A 51 -11.93 -2.01 3.10
N ALA A 52 -10.76 -1.49 2.72
CA ALA A 52 -10.61 -0.10 2.31
C ALA A 52 -11.03 0.17 0.84
N LEU A 53 -11.34 -0.89 0.06
CA LEU A 53 -11.92 -0.72 -1.27
C LEU A 53 -13.27 -0.02 -1.18
N SER A 54 -13.32 1.23 -1.66
CA SER A 54 -14.52 2.05 -1.70
C SER A 54 -14.66 2.72 -3.07
N PRO A 55 -15.89 2.91 -3.60
CA PRO A 55 -16.12 3.77 -4.77
C PRO A 55 -15.65 5.23 -4.56
N ASP A 56 -15.46 5.64 -3.31
CA ASP A 56 -15.04 7.01 -2.93
C ASP A 56 -13.53 7.21 -3.07
N VAL A 57 -12.72 6.14 -3.06
CA VAL A 57 -11.29 6.25 -3.36
C VAL A 57 -11.12 6.34 -4.88
N ALA A 58 -11.30 7.56 -5.39
CA ALA A 58 -11.28 7.84 -6.81
C ALA A 58 -9.87 7.71 -7.39
N VAL A 59 -9.78 7.17 -8.62
CA VAL A 59 -8.61 7.32 -9.47
C VAL A 59 -8.79 8.58 -10.30
N LEU A 60 -7.78 9.46 -10.28
CA LEU A 60 -7.81 10.80 -10.84
C LEU A 60 -6.78 10.93 -11.98
N ALA A 61 -7.12 11.70 -13.01
CA ALA A 61 -6.16 12.04 -14.06
C ALA A 61 -4.99 12.87 -13.48
N ALA A 62 -3.76 12.36 -13.60
CA ALA A 62 -2.57 13.04 -13.08
C ALA A 62 -2.22 14.34 -13.85
N ALA A 63 -2.65 14.43 -15.11
CA ALA A 63 -2.43 15.60 -15.97
C ALA A 63 -3.58 15.71 -17.01
N PRO A 64 -3.80 16.91 -17.62
CA PRO A 64 -4.78 17.07 -18.68
C PRO A 64 -4.42 16.24 -19.92
N GLY A 65 -5.42 15.78 -20.67
CA GLY A 65 -5.17 15.00 -21.89
C GLY A 65 -6.43 14.49 -22.56
N VAL A 66 -6.26 13.52 -23.45
CA VAL A 66 -7.33 12.81 -24.15
C VAL A 66 -7.29 11.35 -23.74
N VAL A 67 -8.43 10.79 -23.34
CA VAL A 67 -8.56 9.36 -23.05
C VAL A 67 -8.32 8.58 -24.33
N ARG A 68 -7.19 7.89 -24.44
CA ARG A 68 -6.79 7.11 -25.61
C ARG A 68 -7.49 5.76 -25.66
N GLY A 69 -7.65 5.12 -24.51
CA GLY A 69 -8.25 3.80 -24.41
C GLY A 69 -8.75 3.50 -23.00
N ILE A 70 -9.72 2.60 -22.93
CA ILE A 70 -10.26 2.07 -21.68
C ILE A 70 -10.40 0.56 -21.79
N ARG A 71 -10.32 -0.12 -20.64
CA ARG A 71 -10.77 -1.50 -20.47
C ARG A 71 -11.58 -1.59 -19.19
N ASP A 72 -12.73 -2.23 -19.25
CA ASP A 72 -13.57 -2.53 -18.09
C ASP A 72 -14.14 -3.95 -18.18
N GLY A 73 -14.71 -4.44 -17.09
CA GLY A 73 -15.37 -5.74 -17.00
C GLY A 73 -14.51 -6.88 -16.43
N VAL A 74 -13.23 -6.65 -16.17
CA VAL A 74 -12.35 -7.61 -15.48
C VAL A 74 -12.75 -7.65 -13.99
N PRO A 75 -13.07 -8.83 -13.42
CA PRO A 75 -13.47 -8.94 -12.02
C PRO A 75 -12.38 -8.44 -11.04
N ASP A 76 -12.82 -7.86 -9.92
CA ASP A 76 -11.96 -7.57 -8.77
C ASP A 76 -11.61 -8.87 -8.05
N GLN A 77 -10.44 -9.44 -8.35
CA GLN A 77 -9.95 -10.70 -7.76
C GLN A 77 -8.42 -10.69 -7.63
N SER A 78 -7.93 -10.96 -6.42
CA SER A 78 -6.50 -11.10 -6.16
C SER A 78 -5.94 -12.35 -6.85
N GLN A 79 -4.77 -12.23 -7.49
CA GLN A 79 -4.00 -13.35 -8.04
C GLN A 79 -3.47 -14.32 -6.97
N GLN A 80 -3.53 -13.94 -5.68
CA GLN A 80 -3.23 -14.86 -4.57
C GLN A 80 -4.38 -15.83 -4.27
N THR A 81 -5.56 -15.64 -4.88
CA THR A 81 -6.71 -16.52 -4.71
C THR A 81 -6.43 -17.89 -5.33
N PRO A 82 -6.74 -19.01 -4.65
CA PRO A 82 -6.65 -20.34 -5.26
C PRO A 82 -7.44 -20.40 -6.57
N ASN A 83 -6.80 -20.86 -7.64
CA ASN A 83 -7.37 -20.94 -8.99
C ASN A 83 -7.80 -19.57 -9.57
N ALA A 84 -7.07 -18.49 -9.26
CA ALA A 84 -7.24 -17.22 -9.93
C ALA A 84 -7.16 -17.40 -11.47
N PRO A 85 -7.97 -16.67 -12.25
CA PRO A 85 -7.98 -16.78 -13.70
C PRO A 85 -6.67 -16.28 -14.30
N ASP A 86 -6.26 -16.87 -15.43
CA ASP A 86 -5.16 -16.35 -16.23
C ASP A 86 -5.52 -14.96 -16.77
N VAL A 87 -4.64 -14.00 -16.51
CA VAL A 87 -4.77 -12.59 -16.90
C VAL A 87 -3.70 -12.18 -17.92
N SER A 88 -3.03 -13.14 -18.55
CA SER A 88 -2.05 -12.88 -19.62
C SER A 88 -2.65 -12.04 -20.76
N GLY A 89 -1.99 -10.94 -21.13
CA GLY A 89 -2.47 -9.94 -22.08
C GLY A 89 -3.50 -8.95 -21.52
N ILE A 90 -3.96 -9.17 -20.29
CA ILE A 90 -4.84 -8.27 -19.54
C ILE A 90 -4.35 -7.95 -18.13
N GLU A 91 -3.03 -7.92 -17.94
CA GLU A 91 -2.35 -7.74 -16.65
C GLU A 91 -2.77 -6.43 -15.97
N CYS A 92 -2.96 -5.35 -16.74
CA CYS A 92 -3.46 -4.07 -16.26
C CYS A 92 -4.90 -4.12 -15.69
N GLY A 93 -5.65 -5.19 -15.93
CA GLY A 93 -7.04 -5.32 -15.49
C GLY A 93 -7.95 -4.28 -16.15
N ASN A 94 -8.86 -3.70 -15.35
CA ASN A 94 -9.59 -2.51 -15.78
C ASN A 94 -8.65 -1.30 -15.70
N GLY A 95 -8.71 -0.44 -16.69
CA GLY A 95 -7.79 0.69 -16.75
C GLY A 95 -8.13 1.73 -17.78
N VAL A 96 -7.45 2.86 -17.65
CA VAL A 96 -7.57 4.02 -18.53
C VAL A 96 -6.18 4.40 -19.02
N VAL A 97 -6.09 4.82 -20.28
CA VAL A 97 -4.87 5.39 -20.86
C VAL A 97 -5.18 6.82 -21.29
N ILE A 98 -4.35 7.78 -20.88
CA ILE A 98 -4.49 9.20 -21.26
C ILE A 98 -3.26 9.60 -22.07
N ASP A 99 -3.52 10.11 -23.28
CA ASP A 99 -2.54 10.78 -24.13
C ASP A 99 -2.49 12.27 -23.75
N HIS A 100 -1.31 12.75 -23.38
CA HIS A 100 -1.07 14.13 -22.96
C HIS A 100 -0.54 15.03 -24.09
N GLY A 101 -0.29 14.46 -25.28
CA GLY A 101 0.42 15.12 -26.38
C GLY A 101 1.93 14.96 -26.28
N ASP A 102 2.63 15.28 -27.37
CA ASP A 102 4.10 15.28 -27.46
C ASP A 102 4.75 13.97 -26.94
N GLY A 103 4.13 12.83 -27.25
CA GLY A 103 4.64 11.50 -26.88
C GLY A 103 4.39 11.09 -25.43
N TRP A 104 3.80 11.94 -24.59
CA TRP A 104 3.52 11.66 -23.18
C TRP A 104 2.22 10.88 -22.99
N GLU A 105 2.26 9.84 -22.17
CA GLU A 105 1.10 8.99 -21.85
C GLU A 105 1.11 8.54 -20.39
N THR A 106 -0.06 8.52 -19.74
CA THR A 106 -0.25 7.82 -18.47
C THR A 106 -1.20 6.64 -18.62
N GLN A 107 -0.88 5.54 -17.94
CA GLN A 107 -1.73 4.35 -17.85
C GLN A 107 -2.08 4.09 -16.37
N TYR A 108 -3.38 3.95 -16.10
CA TYR A 108 -3.95 3.72 -14.78
C TYR A 108 -4.54 2.30 -14.76
N CYS A 109 -3.96 1.41 -13.97
CA CYS A 109 -4.32 -0.02 -13.94
C CYS A 109 -4.98 -0.43 -12.61
N HIS A 110 -5.58 -1.62 -12.64
CA HIS A 110 -6.22 -2.29 -11.51
C HIS A 110 -7.47 -1.57 -10.96
N LEU A 111 -8.16 -0.81 -11.81
CA LEU A 111 -9.39 -0.11 -11.44
C LEU A 111 -10.50 -1.11 -11.08
N LYS A 112 -11.44 -0.65 -10.25
CA LYS A 112 -12.61 -1.43 -9.83
C LYS A 112 -13.52 -1.72 -11.02
N GLN A 113 -14.00 -2.96 -11.11
CA GLN A 113 -14.92 -3.38 -12.17
C GLN A 113 -16.17 -2.49 -12.19
N GLY A 114 -16.51 -1.95 -13.37
CA GLY A 114 -17.68 -1.09 -13.57
C GLY A 114 -17.53 0.31 -12.98
N SER A 115 -16.34 0.72 -12.54
CA SER A 115 -16.13 2.04 -11.91
C SER A 115 -15.73 3.15 -12.88
N ILE A 116 -15.33 2.80 -14.12
CA ILE A 116 -14.79 3.76 -15.08
C ILE A 116 -15.88 4.73 -15.54
N THR A 117 -15.61 6.03 -15.40
CA THR A 117 -16.57 7.12 -15.67
C THR A 117 -16.26 7.93 -16.92
N VAL A 118 -15.24 7.55 -17.68
CA VAL A 118 -14.78 8.23 -18.89
C VAL A 118 -14.87 7.36 -20.13
N GLN A 119 -14.79 7.97 -21.32
CA GLN A 119 -14.89 7.28 -22.61
C GLN A 119 -13.69 7.60 -23.51
N SER A 120 -13.32 6.69 -24.41
CA SER A 120 -12.29 6.95 -25.42
C SER A 120 -12.60 8.21 -26.25
N GLY A 121 -11.59 9.05 -26.47
CA GLY A 121 -11.69 10.35 -27.13
C GLY A 121 -12.11 11.50 -26.21
N GLN A 122 -12.50 11.23 -24.96
CA GLN A 122 -12.87 12.28 -24.01
C GLN A 122 -11.66 13.13 -23.60
N ARG A 123 -11.81 14.45 -23.62
CA ARG A 123 -10.84 15.38 -23.02
C ARG A 123 -11.06 15.44 -21.51
N VAL A 124 -9.99 15.34 -20.74
CA VAL A 124 -10.00 15.40 -19.28
C VAL A 124 -8.99 16.41 -18.78
N GLY A 125 -9.29 17.06 -17.66
CA GLY A 125 -8.34 17.91 -16.93
C GLY A 125 -7.65 17.13 -15.81
N ALA A 126 -6.52 17.63 -15.30
CA ALA A 126 -5.91 17.09 -14.09
C ALA A 126 -6.92 17.07 -12.93
N GLY A 127 -6.98 15.98 -12.18
CA GLY A 127 -7.96 15.75 -11.11
C GLY A 127 -9.33 15.26 -11.58
N THR A 128 -9.54 15.05 -12.89
CA THR A 128 -10.80 14.45 -13.38
C THR A 128 -10.89 13.00 -12.92
N ARG A 129 -12.03 12.62 -12.32
CA ARG A 129 -12.30 11.22 -11.92
C ARG A 129 -12.35 10.30 -13.15
N LEU A 130 -11.51 9.27 -13.12
CA LEU A 130 -11.43 8.23 -14.15
C LEU A 130 -12.20 6.98 -13.74
N GLY A 131 -12.13 6.63 -12.46
CA GLY A 131 -12.80 5.48 -11.86
C GLY A 131 -12.53 5.38 -10.36
N ALA A 132 -12.50 4.17 -9.82
CA ALA A 132 -12.12 3.90 -8.43
C ALA A 132 -11.03 2.83 -8.34
N VAL A 133 -10.25 2.84 -7.26
CA VAL A 133 -9.26 1.81 -6.97
C VAL A 133 -9.93 0.45 -6.85
N GLY A 134 -9.33 -0.57 -7.45
CA GLY A 134 -9.85 -1.93 -7.47
C GLY A 134 -8.81 -2.99 -7.16
N LEU A 135 -9.12 -4.20 -7.63
CA LEU A 135 -8.32 -5.41 -7.48
C LEU A 135 -8.40 -6.26 -8.77
N SER A 136 -8.51 -5.62 -9.93
CA SER A 136 -8.61 -6.32 -11.22
C SER A 136 -7.24 -6.55 -11.89
N GLY A 137 -7.12 -7.62 -12.68
CA GLY A 137 -5.90 -7.93 -13.42
C GLY A 137 -4.84 -8.69 -12.61
N ALA A 138 -3.56 -8.46 -12.92
CA ALA A 138 -2.42 -9.09 -12.28
C ALA A 138 -2.05 -8.39 -10.97
N THR A 139 -2.95 -8.45 -9.98
CA THR A 139 -2.81 -7.72 -8.71
C THR A 139 -3.02 -8.64 -7.50
N GLU A 140 -2.30 -8.36 -6.42
CA GLU A 140 -2.35 -9.15 -5.18
C GLU A 140 -3.03 -8.43 -4.01
N PHE A 141 -3.06 -7.10 -4.05
CA PHE A 141 -3.60 -6.21 -3.02
C PHE A 141 -4.26 -4.98 -3.67
N PRO A 142 -5.22 -4.31 -3.00
CA PRO A 142 -5.90 -3.15 -3.59
C PRO A 142 -4.94 -1.97 -3.81
N HIS A 143 -4.76 -1.57 -5.07
CA HIS A 143 -3.90 -0.44 -5.41
C HIS A 143 -4.23 0.14 -6.78
N LEU A 144 -3.76 1.37 -7.01
CA LEU A 144 -3.61 1.95 -8.33
C LEU A 144 -2.16 1.76 -8.77
N HIS A 145 -1.95 1.13 -9.92
CA HIS A 145 -0.65 1.15 -10.62
C HIS A 145 -0.68 2.27 -11.66
N LEU A 146 0.20 3.26 -11.51
CA LEU A 146 0.39 4.35 -12.46
C LEU A 146 1.68 4.12 -13.25
N SER A 147 1.58 3.92 -14.57
CA SER A 147 2.74 4.01 -15.47
C SER A 147 2.76 5.37 -16.18
N LEU A 148 3.95 5.97 -16.28
CA LEU A 148 4.21 7.15 -17.11
C LEU A 148 5.14 6.76 -18.26
N ARG A 149 4.84 7.24 -19.46
CA ARG A 149 5.68 7.01 -20.64
C ARG A 149 5.89 8.29 -21.43
N HIS A 150 7.05 8.38 -22.07
CA HIS A 150 7.37 9.41 -23.07
C HIS A 150 8.02 8.73 -24.27
N GLU A 151 7.42 8.93 -25.46
CA GLU A 151 7.87 8.28 -26.72
C GLU A 151 7.99 6.75 -26.59
N GLY A 152 7.10 6.14 -25.80
CA GLY A 152 7.05 4.70 -25.54
C GLY A 152 8.02 4.19 -24.46
N ALA A 153 8.97 4.99 -23.99
CA ALA A 153 9.86 4.65 -22.88
C ALA A 153 9.16 4.89 -21.53
N VAL A 154 9.40 4.00 -20.55
CA VAL A 154 8.94 4.19 -19.16
C VAL A 154 9.73 5.32 -18.53
N ILE A 155 9.02 6.23 -17.85
CA ILE A 155 9.61 7.35 -17.11
C ILE A 155 9.21 7.22 -15.64
N ASP A 156 10.17 7.33 -14.74
CA ASP A 156 9.89 7.47 -13.32
C ASP A 156 9.46 8.92 -13.02
N PRO A 157 8.24 9.19 -12.52
CA PRO A 157 7.82 10.54 -12.16
C PRO A 157 8.63 11.14 -11.00
N PHE A 158 9.30 10.32 -10.19
CA PHE A 158 10.22 10.75 -9.13
C PHE A 158 11.64 11.00 -9.64
N ASN A 159 12.00 10.47 -10.81
CA ASN A 159 13.33 10.64 -11.40
C ASN A 159 13.28 10.68 -12.95
N PRO A 160 12.78 11.77 -13.55
CA PRO A 160 12.46 11.81 -14.97
C PRO A 160 13.67 11.95 -15.89
N ASP A 161 14.84 12.33 -15.37
CA ASP A 161 16.08 12.40 -16.15
C ASP A 161 16.82 11.04 -16.20
N GLY A 162 16.37 10.06 -15.41
CA GLY A 162 16.95 8.73 -15.31
C GLY A 162 18.34 8.68 -14.69
N MET A 163 18.83 9.79 -14.11
CA MET A 163 20.12 9.81 -13.44
C MET A 163 19.97 9.25 -12.03
N ILE A 164 20.62 8.11 -11.76
CA ILE A 164 20.57 7.49 -10.44
C ILE A 164 21.54 8.22 -9.50
N ALA A 165 20.98 9.08 -8.65
CA ALA A 165 21.65 9.64 -7.49
C ALA A 165 21.03 9.01 -6.24
N CYS A 166 21.66 7.95 -5.73
CA CYS A 166 21.14 7.24 -4.56
C CYS A 166 20.95 8.17 -3.35
N GLY A 167 19.93 7.90 -2.53
CA GLY A 167 19.53 8.71 -1.39
C GLY A 167 18.24 9.50 -1.63
N THR A 168 17.87 10.33 -0.66
CA THR A 168 16.61 11.09 -0.65
C THR A 168 16.79 12.56 -1.03
N ASP A 169 17.99 12.95 -1.48
CA ASP A 169 18.27 14.32 -1.88
C ASP A 169 17.39 14.69 -3.09
N ALA A 170 16.55 15.71 -2.93
CA ALA A 170 15.41 16.05 -3.79
C ALA A 170 15.70 15.88 -5.30
N PRO A 171 15.34 14.73 -5.90
CA PRO A 171 15.52 14.55 -7.33
C PRO A 171 14.60 15.53 -8.06
N GLN A 172 14.96 15.90 -9.29
CA GLN A 172 13.98 16.52 -10.17
C GLN A 172 12.78 15.58 -10.26
N THR A 173 11.56 16.14 -10.18
CA THR A 173 10.35 15.33 -10.22
C THR A 173 9.32 15.97 -11.14
N LEU A 174 8.44 15.15 -11.69
CA LEU A 174 7.28 15.60 -12.48
C LEU A 174 6.06 15.89 -11.59
N TRP A 175 6.12 15.66 -10.28
CA TRP A 175 5.02 15.94 -9.35
C TRP A 175 4.92 17.45 -9.06
N GLU A 176 3.70 18.00 -9.09
CA GLU A 176 3.40 19.36 -8.61
C GLU A 176 3.64 19.48 -7.11
N THR A 177 3.32 18.41 -6.37
CA THR A 177 3.63 18.25 -4.96
C THR A 177 4.03 16.79 -4.78
N PRO A 178 5.33 16.48 -4.69
CA PRO A 178 5.78 15.10 -4.56
C PRO A 178 5.28 14.51 -3.24
N PRO A 179 4.71 13.29 -3.25
CA PRO A 179 4.46 12.59 -2.00
C PRO A 179 5.78 12.35 -1.27
N ALA A 180 5.73 12.30 0.06
CA ALA A 180 6.91 11.97 0.86
C ALA A 180 7.43 10.58 0.48
N TYR A 181 8.75 10.43 0.47
CA TYR A 181 9.37 9.13 0.25
C TYR A 181 9.39 8.34 1.55
N ASP A 182 8.69 7.20 1.56
CA ASP A 182 8.74 6.22 2.64
C ASP A 182 9.47 4.97 2.16
N ALA A 183 10.60 4.62 2.81
CA ALA A 183 11.41 3.44 2.49
C ALA A 183 10.81 2.12 3.04
N GLY A 184 9.50 2.08 3.28
CA GLY A 184 8.80 1.08 4.09
C GLY A 184 8.22 1.67 5.38
N GLY A 185 7.24 0.98 5.95
CA GLY A 185 6.48 1.47 7.11
C GLY A 185 5.40 0.50 7.57
N LEU A 186 4.51 0.98 8.43
CA LEU A 186 3.38 0.25 8.99
C LEU A 186 2.11 0.53 8.16
N ILE A 187 1.43 -0.54 7.75
CA ILE A 187 0.14 -0.46 7.07
C ILE A 187 -1.00 -0.36 8.09
N ALA A 188 -0.96 -1.21 9.12
CA ALA A 188 -2.03 -1.30 10.11
C ALA A 188 -1.53 -1.95 11.41
N ALA A 189 -2.25 -1.71 12.49
CA ALA A 189 -2.10 -2.47 13.74
C ALA A 189 -3.48 -2.79 14.30
N GLY A 190 -3.58 -3.85 15.09
CA GLY A 190 -4.85 -4.22 15.71
C GLY A 190 -4.71 -5.13 16.91
N PHE A 191 -5.83 -5.28 17.60
CA PHE A 191 -6.00 -6.25 18.67
C PHE A 191 -6.84 -7.43 18.22
N SER A 192 -6.59 -8.61 18.77
CA SER A 192 -7.39 -9.81 18.52
C SER A 192 -7.34 -10.79 19.69
N ALA A 193 -8.30 -11.72 19.73
CA ALA A 193 -8.40 -12.75 20.77
C ALA A 193 -7.45 -13.95 20.53
N ALA A 194 -6.81 -14.00 19.38
CA ALA A 194 -5.83 -15.00 18.94
C ALA A 194 -4.94 -14.38 17.86
N ILE A 195 -3.80 -15.00 17.53
CA ILE A 195 -2.98 -14.54 16.40
C ILE A 195 -3.81 -14.67 15.11
N PRO A 196 -4.09 -13.57 14.40
CA PRO A 196 -4.92 -13.63 13.20
C PRO A 196 -4.15 -14.31 12.05
N SER A 197 -4.88 -14.80 11.05
CA SER A 197 -4.26 -15.22 9.81
C SER A 197 -3.76 -14.00 9.03
N PHE A 198 -2.80 -14.20 8.12
CA PHE A 198 -2.36 -13.09 7.27
C PHE A 198 -3.47 -12.63 6.32
N ASP A 199 -4.34 -13.56 5.88
CA ASP A 199 -5.48 -13.21 5.03
C ASP A 199 -6.45 -12.28 5.73
N ASP A 200 -6.76 -12.51 7.02
CA ASP A 200 -7.63 -11.64 7.83
C ASP A 200 -7.04 -10.24 8.01
N ILE A 201 -5.72 -10.14 8.14
CA ILE A 201 -5.03 -8.84 8.21
C ILE A 201 -5.18 -8.11 6.88
N LYS A 202 -4.87 -8.77 5.75
CA LYS A 202 -5.03 -8.20 4.41
C LYS A 202 -6.50 -7.90 4.06
N ALA A 203 -7.44 -8.64 4.65
CA ALA A 203 -8.86 -8.38 4.53
C ALA A 203 -9.27 -7.07 5.21
N GLY A 204 -8.55 -6.66 6.25
CA GLY A 204 -8.97 -5.59 7.16
C GLY A 204 -9.98 -6.08 8.21
N THR A 205 -10.06 -7.39 8.47
CA THR A 205 -11.04 -8.01 9.40
C THR A 205 -10.41 -8.55 10.68
N ALA A 206 -9.07 -8.55 10.78
CA ALA A 206 -8.36 -9.08 11.94
C ALA A 206 -8.52 -8.27 13.24
N ALA A 207 -8.85 -6.98 13.14
CA ALA A 207 -8.90 -6.09 14.30
C ALA A 207 -10.24 -6.20 15.04
N ALA A 208 -10.20 -6.51 16.33
CA ALA A 208 -11.36 -6.41 17.20
C ALA A 208 -11.59 -4.95 17.63
N GLN A 209 -12.86 -4.51 17.59
CA GLN A 209 -13.25 -3.20 18.14
C GLN A 209 -13.31 -3.22 19.68
N ALA A 210 -13.69 -4.36 20.24
CA ALA A 210 -13.71 -4.65 21.67
C ALA A 210 -13.48 -6.15 21.89
N LEU A 211 -13.00 -6.52 23.08
CA LEU A 211 -12.85 -7.91 23.49
C LEU A 211 -13.53 -8.13 24.86
N PRO A 212 -14.16 -9.29 25.12
CA PRO A 212 -14.69 -9.58 26.44
C PRO A 212 -13.56 -9.86 27.44
N ALA A 213 -13.83 -9.65 28.73
CA ALA A 213 -12.89 -9.95 29.83
C ALA A 213 -12.50 -11.44 29.85
N THR A 214 -13.33 -12.30 29.24
CA THR A 214 -13.13 -13.73 29.07
C THR A 214 -12.36 -14.14 27.82
N ALA A 215 -11.89 -13.18 27.00
CA ALA A 215 -11.13 -13.48 25.79
C ALA A 215 -9.91 -14.36 26.10
N PRO A 216 -9.67 -15.47 25.37
CA PRO A 216 -8.66 -16.48 25.71
C PRO A 216 -7.20 -15.97 25.61
N ALA A 217 -7.00 -14.88 24.87
CA ALA A 217 -5.76 -14.14 24.81
C ALA A 217 -6.04 -12.67 24.47
N LEU A 218 -5.08 -11.83 24.80
CA LEU A 218 -4.98 -10.47 24.29
C LEU A 218 -3.75 -10.41 23.39
N VAL A 219 -3.97 -10.26 22.08
CA VAL A 219 -2.94 -10.23 21.05
C VAL A 219 -2.89 -8.85 20.43
N LEU A 220 -1.70 -8.26 20.36
CA LEU A 220 -1.39 -7.07 19.58
C LEU A 220 -0.63 -7.51 18.32
N TRP A 221 -1.08 -7.09 17.15
CA TRP A 221 -0.40 -7.36 15.89
C TRP A 221 -0.11 -6.05 15.14
N GLY A 222 0.95 -6.08 14.33
CA GLY A 222 1.38 -5.00 13.46
C GLY A 222 1.66 -5.53 12.05
N TYR A 223 1.14 -4.84 11.05
CA TYR A 223 1.25 -5.13 9.63
C TYR A 223 2.08 -4.05 8.95
N ALA A 224 3.06 -4.44 8.14
CA ALA A 224 4.09 -3.56 7.58
C ALA A 224 4.35 -3.86 6.10
N PHE A 225 4.91 -2.88 5.40
CA PHE A 225 5.41 -2.97 4.03
C PHE A 225 6.86 -2.52 3.93
N GLY A 226 7.55 -2.95 2.86
CA GLY A 226 8.90 -2.44 2.54
C GLY A 226 9.95 -2.76 3.62
N ALA A 227 9.78 -3.87 4.34
CA ALA A 227 10.72 -4.25 5.37
C ALA A 227 12.01 -4.77 4.76
N GLN A 228 13.14 -4.42 5.38
CA GLN A 228 14.49 -4.79 4.98
C GLN A 228 15.10 -5.76 6.00
N ALA A 229 16.00 -6.61 5.52
CA ALA A 229 16.81 -7.42 6.43
C ALA A 229 17.62 -6.51 7.37
N GLY A 230 17.49 -6.72 8.68
CA GLY A 230 18.10 -5.87 9.72
C GLY A 230 17.11 -4.91 10.40
N ASP A 231 15.92 -4.70 9.82
CA ASP A 231 14.85 -3.95 10.47
C ASP A 231 14.35 -4.67 11.74
N SER A 232 13.60 -3.97 12.57
CA SER A 232 12.86 -4.58 13.67
C SER A 232 11.49 -3.95 13.90
N LEU A 233 10.55 -4.75 14.40
CA LEU A 233 9.27 -4.27 14.91
C LEU A 233 9.28 -4.31 16.43
N GLN A 234 9.05 -3.18 17.09
CA GLN A 234 8.79 -3.12 18.52
C GLN A 234 7.29 -3.04 18.77
N LEU A 235 6.76 -4.00 19.53
CA LEU A 235 5.36 -4.06 19.90
C LEU A 235 5.23 -3.90 21.42
N ARG A 236 4.35 -3.00 21.86
CA ARG A 236 4.07 -2.73 23.28
C ARG A 236 2.58 -2.76 23.53
N LEU A 237 2.17 -3.58 24.49
CA LEU A 237 0.81 -3.71 24.97
C LEU A 237 0.70 -3.19 26.41
N THR A 238 -0.23 -2.29 26.62
CA THR A 238 -0.53 -1.66 27.92
C THR A 238 -2.02 -1.78 28.23
N GLY A 239 -2.34 -1.95 29.52
CA GLY A 239 -3.71 -1.99 30.01
C GLY A 239 -3.92 -1.08 31.22
N PRO A 240 -5.07 -1.19 31.91
CA PRO A 240 -5.44 -0.29 33.01
C PRO A 240 -4.42 -0.25 34.16
N SER A 241 -3.69 -1.34 34.38
CA SER A 241 -2.68 -1.47 35.44
C SER A 241 -1.24 -1.18 34.98
N GLY A 242 -1.04 -0.71 33.74
CA GLY A 242 0.27 -0.41 33.16
C GLY A 242 0.72 -1.40 32.09
N ASP A 243 2.04 -1.59 31.96
CA ASP A 243 2.65 -2.44 30.94
C ASP A 243 2.28 -3.92 31.12
N ILE A 244 1.86 -4.56 30.04
CA ILE A 244 1.52 -5.99 30.01
C ILE A 244 2.62 -6.78 29.31
N LEU A 245 3.02 -6.33 28.13
CA LEU A 245 4.01 -7.01 27.30
C LEU A 245 4.72 -5.99 26.41
N ARG A 246 6.03 -6.15 26.24
CA ARG A 246 6.83 -5.43 25.26
C ARG A 246 7.80 -6.40 24.63
N GLN A 247 7.92 -6.37 23.31
CA GLN A 247 8.84 -7.23 22.59
C GLN A 247 9.36 -6.52 21.33
N THR A 248 10.66 -6.68 21.08
CA THR A 248 11.29 -6.30 19.82
C THR A 248 11.48 -7.57 18.99
N VAL A 249 11.04 -7.53 17.73
CA VAL A 249 11.09 -8.65 16.79
C VAL A 249 12.00 -8.27 15.63
N PRO A 250 13.19 -8.88 15.50
CA PRO A 250 14.07 -8.63 14.36
C PRO A 250 13.49 -9.21 13.07
N LEU A 251 13.81 -8.57 11.95
CA LEU A 251 13.40 -8.96 10.61
C LEU A 251 14.63 -9.42 9.82
N GLU A 252 14.77 -10.73 9.67
CA GLU A 252 15.95 -11.36 9.05
C GLU A 252 15.96 -11.31 7.52
N ARG A 253 14.87 -10.85 6.90
CA ARG A 253 14.67 -10.89 5.44
C ARG A 253 13.95 -9.64 4.97
N THR A 254 14.33 -9.18 3.78
CA THR A 254 13.56 -8.19 3.02
C THR A 254 12.24 -8.81 2.58
N GLN A 255 11.14 -8.11 2.82
CA GLN A 255 9.78 -8.57 2.53
C GLN A 255 8.92 -7.40 2.06
N ALA A 256 8.23 -7.55 0.93
CA ALA A 256 7.31 -6.54 0.41
C ALA A 256 6.20 -6.19 1.43
N GLN A 257 5.65 -7.22 2.09
CA GLN A 257 4.65 -7.13 3.15
C GLN A 257 4.86 -8.22 4.20
N LEU A 258 4.64 -7.92 5.47
CA LEU A 258 4.69 -8.88 6.58
C LEU A 258 3.87 -8.41 7.78
N PHE A 259 3.52 -9.33 8.67
CA PHE A 259 3.03 -8.95 10.00
C PHE A 259 3.82 -9.65 11.12
N ARG A 260 3.78 -9.07 12.32
CA ARG A 260 4.21 -9.69 13.58
C ARG A 260 3.14 -9.50 14.63
N ALA A 261 3.08 -10.43 15.57
CA ALA A 261 2.12 -10.39 16.67
C ALA A 261 2.79 -10.80 17.98
N ILE A 262 2.35 -10.18 19.06
CA ILE A 262 2.71 -10.51 20.43
C ILE A 262 1.42 -10.69 21.22
N GLY A 263 1.43 -11.52 22.26
CA GLY A 263 0.22 -11.68 23.05
C GLY A 263 0.42 -12.45 24.33
N LYS A 264 -0.56 -12.31 25.21
CA LYS A 264 -0.61 -13.01 26.49
C LYS A 264 -1.93 -13.78 26.58
N ARG A 265 -1.85 -15.05 27.01
CA ARG A 265 -3.04 -15.87 27.30
C ARG A 265 -3.62 -15.47 28.66
N GLY A 266 -4.94 -15.57 28.78
CA GLY A 266 -5.68 -15.24 30.00
C GLY A 266 -7.18 -15.37 29.74
N THR A 267 -8.00 -15.29 30.79
CA THR A 267 -9.47 -15.33 30.68
C THR A 267 -10.14 -14.44 31.72
N ASP A 268 -9.38 -13.54 32.35
CA ASP A 268 -9.82 -12.64 33.41
C ASP A 268 -9.10 -11.29 33.25
N TRP A 269 -9.38 -10.63 32.13
CA TRP A 269 -8.78 -9.34 31.81
C TRP A 269 -9.50 -8.21 32.53
N ALA A 270 -8.73 -7.27 33.10
CA ALA A 270 -9.32 -6.07 33.70
C ALA A 270 -10.15 -5.31 32.66
N VAL A 271 -11.42 -5.04 32.97
CA VAL A 271 -12.31 -4.24 32.13
C VAL A 271 -11.75 -2.81 32.05
N GLY A 272 -11.76 -2.22 30.84
CA GLY A 272 -11.29 -0.86 30.62
C GLY A 272 -10.51 -0.68 29.33
N ALA A 273 -9.77 0.43 29.27
CA ALA A 273 -9.00 0.83 28.10
C ALA A 273 -7.62 0.15 28.06
N TYR A 274 -7.25 -0.29 26.87
CA TYR A 274 -5.96 -0.86 26.53
C TYR A 274 -5.37 -0.07 25.36
N SER A 275 -4.04 0.04 25.32
CA SER A 275 -3.32 0.69 24.24
C SER A 275 -2.22 -0.22 23.72
N GLY A 276 -2.11 -0.28 22.41
CA GLY A 276 -1.08 -1.01 21.68
C GLY A 276 -0.26 -0.05 20.85
N THR A 277 1.06 -0.12 20.95
CA THR A 277 1.97 0.63 20.10
C THR A 277 2.82 -0.35 19.29
N VAL A 278 2.89 -0.11 17.98
CA VAL A 278 3.75 -0.84 17.05
C VAL A 278 4.68 0.19 16.41
N GLU A 279 5.98 -0.04 16.49
CA GLU A 279 7.01 0.84 15.92
C GLU A 279 7.88 0.02 14.96
N MET A 280 8.23 0.61 13.82
CA MET A 280 9.19 0.05 12.88
C MET A 280 10.51 0.81 12.98
N TRP A 281 11.60 0.07 13.09
CA TRP A 281 12.94 0.60 13.30
C TRP A 281 13.91 0.08 12.24
N ARG A 282 14.74 0.98 11.71
CA ARG A 282 15.81 0.70 10.74
C ARG A 282 17.07 1.44 11.15
N ASP A 283 18.21 0.73 11.18
CA ASP A 283 19.52 1.30 11.51
C ASP A 283 19.55 2.17 12.79
N GLY A 284 18.74 1.80 13.79
CA GLY A 284 18.63 2.50 15.06
C GLY A 284 17.71 3.73 15.06
N ALA A 285 17.08 4.08 13.93
CA ALA A 285 16.07 5.11 13.84
C ALA A 285 14.66 4.50 13.76
N GLN A 286 13.69 5.13 14.44
CA GLN A 286 12.28 4.81 14.25
C GLN A 286 11.82 5.42 12.93
N ILE A 287 11.38 4.59 12.00
CA ILE A 287 10.90 5.04 10.69
C ILE A 287 9.37 5.19 10.64
N ASP A 288 8.65 4.46 11.50
CA ASP A 288 7.18 4.59 11.60
C ASP A 288 6.66 4.11 12.97
N SER A 289 5.46 4.56 13.35
CA SER A 289 4.78 4.17 14.59
C SER A 289 3.26 4.30 14.49
N LEU A 290 2.55 3.23 14.83
CA LEU A 290 1.10 3.21 15.03
C LEU A 290 0.75 2.99 16.50
N THR A 291 -0.17 3.80 17.02
CA THR A 291 -0.80 3.57 18.32
C THR A 291 -2.29 3.33 18.15
N ILE A 292 -2.78 2.24 18.72
CA ILE A 292 -4.17 1.81 18.66
C ILE A 292 -4.75 1.61 20.05
N ALA A 293 -6.07 1.75 20.16
CA ALA A 293 -6.80 1.51 21.39
C ALA A 293 -7.71 0.27 21.26
N LEU A 294 -7.97 -0.36 22.39
CA LEU A 294 -8.98 -1.41 22.55
C LEU A 294 -9.74 -1.17 23.84
N THR A 295 -11.03 -1.48 23.85
CA THR A 295 -11.80 -1.59 25.10
C THR A 295 -12.04 -3.06 25.42
N ILE A 296 -11.69 -3.46 26.65
CA ILE A 296 -12.16 -4.73 27.21
C ILE A 296 -13.46 -4.48 27.95
N THR A 297 -14.49 -5.24 27.60
CA THR A 297 -15.83 -5.19 28.18
C THR A 297 -16.07 -6.38 29.10
N PRO A 298 -17.07 -6.32 30.01
CA PRO A 298 -17.46 -7.47 30.83
C PRO A 298 -17.72 -8.73 30.01
#